data_AF-A0A833JQE8-F1
#
_entry.id   AF-A0A833JQE8-F1
#
_cell.length_a   1.000
_cell.length_b   1.000
_cell.length_c   1.000
_cell.angle_alpha   90.00
_cell.angle_beta   90.00
_cell.angle_gamma   90.00
#
_symmetry.space_group_name_H-M   'P 1'
#
loop_
_entity.id
_entity.type
_entity.pdbx_description
1 polymer ?
#
loop_
_entity_poly.entity_id
_entity_poly.type
_entity_poly.pdbx_seq_one_letter_code
_entity_poly.pdbx_strand_id
1 'polypeptide(L)'
;MSTKYRSSKDVPLDVIVSRLKELSDAVTGGSKSVAREFDMRVPAECDRDADLVIDEAASRLAKLQAENEVLKEKFNQVKKFADDLADGITADLNATTQKEQRIADGKLFDAHEDYLIWREDNE
;
A
#
# COMPACT_ATOMS: atom_id res chain seq x y z
N MET A 1 -31.17 1.61 29.65
CA MET A 1 -31.29 1.90 28.21
C MET A 1 -29.99 2.58 27.82
N SER A 2 -29.15 1.94 27.01
CA SER A 2 -27.87 2.56 26.61
C SER A 2 -28.13 3.46 25.41
N THR A 3 -28.38 4.75 25.66
CA THR A 3 -28.47 5.77 24.61
C THR A 3 -27.10 6.39 24.33
N LYS A 4 -26.04 5.58 24.41
CA LYS A 4 -24.66 6.07 24.41
C LYS A 4 -24.29 6.72 23.08
N TYR A 5 -24.87 6.23 21.98
CA TYR A 5 -24.62 6.74 20.65
C TYR A 5 -25.93 7.18 20.01
N ARG A 6 -25.90 8.36 19.38
CA ARG A 6 -27.06 8.95 18.71
C ARG A 6 -27.13 8.55 17.23
N SER A 7 -25.99 8.18 16.65
CA SER A 7 -25.86 7.67 15.30
C SER A 7 -24.96 6.44 15.27
N SER A 8 -25.20 5.53 14.33
CA SER A 8 -24.32 4.38 14.02
C SER A 8 -22.89 4.82 13.71
N LYS A 9 -22.72 6.02 13.13
CA LYS A 9 -21.42 6.61 12.80
C LYS A 9 -20.60 6.95 14.04
N ASP A 10 -21.25 7.25 15.15
CA ASP A 10 -20.58 7.61 16.41
C ASP A 10 -20.07 6.36 17.15
N VAL A 11 -20.50 5.17 16.74
CA VAL A 11 -20.08 3.91 17.35
C VAL A 11 -18.62 3.61 16.99
N PRO A 12 -17.73 3.47 17.98
CA PRO A 12 -16.34 3.10 17.75
C PRO A 12 -16.19 1.76 17.02
N LEU A 13 -15.13 1.62 16.22
CA LEU A 13 -14.92 0.42 15.41
C LEU A 13 -14.70 -0.85 16.26
N ASP A 14 -14.02 -0.72 17.39
CA ASP A 14 -13.81 -1.81 18.37
C ASP A 14 -15.15 -2.33 18.93
N VAL A 15 -16.10 -1.44 19.21
CA VAL A 15 -17.45 -1.80 19.66
C VAL A 15 -18.20 -2.55 18.57
N ILE A 16 -18.17 -2.07 17.32
CA ILE A 16 -18.78 -2.76 16.17
C ILE A 16 -18.16 -4.15 15.99
N VAL A 17 -16.84 -4.28 16.03
CA VAL A 17 -16.14 -5.56 15.87
C VAL A 17 -16.50 -6.54 16.99
N SER A 18 -16.54 -6.08 18.24
CA SER A 18 -16.98 -6.91 19.37
C SER A 18 -18.40 -7.40 19.13
N ARG A 19 -19.30 -6.49 18.72
CA ARG A 19 -20.70 -6.81 18.51
C ARG A 19 -20.91 -7.78 17.34
N LEU A 20 -20.19 -7.63 16.23
CA LEU A 20 -20.25 -8.57 15.11
C LEU A 20 -19.83 -9.99 15.52
N LYS A 21 -18.85 -10.13 16.42
CA LYS A 21 -18.47 -11.45 16.98
C LYS A 21 -19.60 -12.05 17.80
N GLU A 22 -20.22 -11.26 18.68
CA GLU A 22 -21.38 -11.71 19.45
C GLU A 22 -22.54 -12.15 18.56
N LEU A 23 -22.82 -11.41 17.48
CA LEU A 23 -23.85 -11.76 16.50
C LEU A 23 -23.50 -13.08 15.77
N SER A 24 -22.24 -13.24 15.38
CA SER A 24 -21.74 -14.49 14.78
C SER A 24 -21.93 -15.68 15.71
N ASP A 25 -21.56 -15.53 16.99
CA ASP A 25 -21.74 -16.59 18.00
C ASP A 25 -23.24 -16.89 18.22
N ALA A 26 -24.08 -15.85 18.24
CA ALA A 26 -25.52 -15.98 18.48
C ALA A 26 -26.24 -16.78 17.39
N VAL A 27 -25.78 -16.70 16.13
CA VAL A 27 -26.30 -17.52 15.03
C VAL A 27 -26.08 -19.00 15.31
N THR A 28 -24.94 -19.36 15.89
CA THR A 28 -24.62 -20.76 16.23
C THR A 28 -25.27 -21.24 17.54
N GLY A 29 -25.70 -20.33 18.41
CA GLY A 29 -26.31 -20.63 19.72
C GLY A 29 -27.75 -21.13 19.69
N GLY A 30 -28.36 -21.29 18.50
CA GLY A 30 -29.72 -21.81 18.32
C GLY A 30 -30.82 -20.75 18.39
N SER A 31 -32.06 -21.19 18.20
CA SER A 31 -33.23 -20.30 17.95
C SER A 31 -33.48 -19.25 19.03
N LYS A 32 -33.26 -19.59 20.30
CA LYS A 32 -33.41 -18.65 21.42
C LYS A 32 -32.35 -17.53 21.41
N SER A 33 -31.14 -17.83 20.97
CA SER A 33 -30.06 -16.86 20.90
C SER A 33 -30.29 -15.91 19.73
N VAL A 34 -30.69 -16.45 18.57
CA VAL A 34 -31.07 -15.65 17.40
C VAL A 34 -32.22 -14.69 17.72
N ALA A 35 -33.30 -15.19 18.32
CA ALA A 35 -34.45 -14.35 18.69
C ALA A 35 -34.11 -13.24 19.70
N ARG A 36 -33.05 -13.39 20.50
CA ARG A 36 -32.63 -12.36 21.46
C ARG A 36 -31.75 -11.28 20.83
N GLU A 37 -30.90 -11.67 19.89
CA GLU A 37 -29.88 -10.78 19.32
C GLU A 37 -30.32 -10.11 18.01
N PHE A 38 -31.23 -10.72 17.25
CA PHE A 38 -31.75 -10.22 15.97
C PHE A 38 -33.15 -9.62 16.06
N ASP A 39 -33.70 -9.52 17.27
CA ASP A 39 -34.94 -8.78 17.51
C ASP A 39 -34.63 -7.31 17.83
N MET A 40 -35.40 -6.41 17.23
CA MET A 40 -35.17 -4.97 17.31
C MET A 40 -35.66 -4.43 18.65
N ARG A 41 -34.85 -3.58 19.29
CA ARG A 41 -35.26 -2.90 20.51
C ARG A 41 -35.94 -1.57 20.22
N VAL A 42 -36.81 -1.16 21.14
CA VAL A 42 -37.44 0.15 21.11
C VAL A 42 -37.14 0.88 22.42
N PRO A 43 -36.46 2.04 22.39
CA PRO A 43 -35.86 2.67 21.21
C PRO A 43 -34.66 1.88 20.67
N ALA A 44 -34.34 2.08 19.38
CA ALA A 44 -33.25 1.39 18.71
C ALA A 44 -31.88 1.75 19.33
N GLU A 45 -31.02 0.75 19.49
CA GLU A 45 -29.70 0.84 20.11
C GLU A 45 -28.61 0.65 19.04
N CYS A 46 -27.94 1.74 18.63
CA CYS A 46 -26.99 1.76 17.51
C CYS A 46 -25.76 0.84 17.68
N ASP A 47 -25.39 0.51 18.92
CA ASP A 47 -24.26 -0.36 19.27
C ASP A 47 -24.66 -1.83 19.49
N ARG A 48 -25.95 -2.15 19.40
CA ARG A 48 -26.48 -3.46 19.72
C ARG A 48 -27.32 -4.06 18.59
N ASP A 49 -28.24 -3.28 18.04
CA ASP A 49 -29.22 -3.77 17.07
C ASP A 49 -28.49 -4.26 15.82
N ALA A 50 -28.80 -5.50 15.44
CA ALA A 50 -27.99 -6.25 14.48
C ALA A 50 -28.00 -5.58 13.10
N ASP A 51 -29.15 -5.07 12.68
CA ASP A 51 -29.32 -4.36 11.40
C ASP A 51 -28.45 -3.09 11.34
N LEU A 52 -28.50 -2.26 12.37
CA LEU A 52 -27.72 -1.01 12.43
C LEU A 52 -26.21 -1.29 12.48
N VAL A 53 -25.79 -2.28 13.26
CA VAL A 53 -24.38 -2.64 13.40
C VAL A 53 -23.84 -3.26 12.11
N ILE A 54 -24.61 -4.15 11.46
CA ILE A 54 -24.19 -4.81 10.21
C ILE A 54 -24.15 -3.80 9.06
N ASP A 55 -25.14 -2.91 8.94
CA ASP A 55 -25.18 -1.89 7.88
C ASP A 55 -24.03 -0.87 8.01
N GLU A 56 -23.74 -0.42 9.23
CA GLU A 56 -22.63 0.48 9.49
C GLU A 56 -21.29 -0.22 9.21
N ALA A 57 -21.14 -1.49 9.60
CA ALA A 57 -19.95 -2.28 9.30
C ALA A 57 -19.74 -2.43 7.78
N ALA A 58 -20.79 -2.79 7.04
CA ALA A 58 -20.74 -2.90 5.58
C ALA A 58 -20.36 -1.56 4.93
N SER A 59 -20.97 -0.47 5.38
CA SER A 59 -20.67 0.89 4.92
C SER A 59 -19.20 1.28 5.16
N ARG A 60 -18.64 0.92 6.32
CA ARG A 60 -17.22 1.17 6.63
C ARG A 60 -16.28 0.32 5.78
N LEU A 61 -16.60 -0.96 5.58
CA LEU A 61 -15.81 -1.84 4.73
C LEU A 61 -15.79 -1.36 3.28
N ALA A 62 -16.93 -0.92 2.74
CA ALA A 62 -17.01 -0.37 1.39
C ALA A 62 -16.13 0.87 1.21
N LYS A 63 -16.12 1.78 2.20
CA LYS A 63 -15.24 2.97 2.19
C LYS A 63 -13.78 2.59 2.25
N LEU A 64 -13.40 1.70 3.17
CA LEU A 64 -12.02 1.22 3.30
C LEU A 64 -11.54 0.51 2.03
N GLN A 65 -12.42 -0.24 1.36
CA GLN A 65 -12.10 -0.88 0.10
C GLN A 65 -11.83 0.17 -1.00
N ALA A 66 -12.69 1.18 -1.14
CA ALA A 66 -12.50 2.26 -2.10
C ALA A 66 -11.21 3.05 -1.85
N GLU A 67 -10.93 3.40 -0.59
CA GLU A 67 -9.69 4.08 -0.20
C GLU A 67 -8.45 3.23 -0.48
N ASN A 68 -8.50 1.92 -0.18
CA ASN A 68 -7.40 1.01 -0.47
C ASN A 68 -7.10 0.90 -1.97
N GLU A 69 -8.11 0.86 -2.84
CA GLU A 69 -7.89 0.83 -4.29
C GLU A 69 -7.22 2.13 -4.78
N VAL A 70 -7.67 3.29 -4.30
CA VAL A 70 -7.03 4.58 -4.62
C VAL A 70 -5.58 4.61 -4.12
N LEU A 71 -5.31 4.08 -2.92
CA LEU A 71 -3.95 3.99 -2.38
C LEU A 71 -3.06 3.06 -3.22
N LYS A 72 -3.57 1.91 -3.66
CA LYS A 72 -2.84 0.98 -4.54
C LYS A 72 -2.50 1.62 -5.87
N GLU A 73 -3.42 2.36 -6.47
CA GLU A 73 -3.17 3.09 -7.72
C GLU A 73 -2.05 4.11 -7.56
N LYS A 74 -2.10 4.93 -6.50
CA LYS A 74 -1.06 5.91 -6.19
C LYS A 74 0.29 5.23 -5.93
N PHE A 75 0.29 4.14 -5.18
CA PHE A 75 1.51 3.37 -4.92
C PHE A 75 2.12 2.82 -6.21
N ASN A 76 1.29 2.29 -7.12
CA ASN A 76 1.75 1.79 -8.42
C ASN A 76 2.30 2.92 -9.31
N GLN A 77 1.71 4.11 -9.27
CA GLN A 77 2.22 5.28 -10.01
C GLN A 77 3.60 5.70 -9.48
N VAL A 78 3.74 5.81 -8.15
CA VAL A 78 5.03 6.16 -7.53
C VAL A 78 6.08 5.09 -7.81
N LYS A 79 5.69 3.81 -7.75
CA LYS A 79 6.59 2.71 -8.06
C LYS A 79 7.10 2.79 -9.50
N LYS A 80 6.21 2.98 -10.48
CA LYS A 80 6.62 3.15 -11.88
C LYS A 80 7.57 4.33 -12.06
N PHE A 81 7.25 5.48 -11.45
CA PHE A 81 8.12 6.64 -11.51
C PHE A 81 9.50 6.37 -10.91
N ALA A 82 9.56 5.63 -9.79
CA ALA A 82 10.82 5.25 -9.17
C ALA A 82 11.64 4.28 -10.04
N ASP A 83 10.97 3.31 -10.68
CA ASP A 83 11.60 2.37 -11.61
C ASP A 83 12.14 3.12 -12.85
N ASP A 84 11.36 4.02 -13.45
CA ASP A 84 11.77 4.85 -14.60
C ASP A 84 12.97 5.75 -14.25
N LEU A 85 12.99 6.32 -13.04
CA LEU A 85 14.10 7.13 -12.55
C LEU A 85 15.37 6.27 -12.35
N ALA A 86 15.23 5.07 -11.81
CA ALA A 86 16.34 4.14 -11.62
C ALA A 86 16.95 3.71 -12.97
N ASP A 87 16.12 3.42 -13.96
CA ASP A 87 16.54 3.10 -15.32
C ASP A 87 17.26 4.29 -15.98
N GLY A 88 16.76 5.51 -15.78
CA GLY A 88 17.44 6.73 -16.25
C GLY A 88 18.83 6.92 -15.63
N ILE A 89 18.94 6.79 -14.30
CA ILE A 89 20.22 6.95 -13.58
C ILE A 89 21.23 5.88 -14.03
N THR A 90 20.80 4.63 -14.19
CA THR A 90 21.69 3.55 -14.64
C THR A 90 22.17 3.76 -16.07
N ALA A 91 21.32 4.25 -16.97
CA ALA A 91 21.70 4.62 -18.33
C ALA A 91 22.74 5.74 -18.35
N ASP A 92 22.54 6.79 -17.55
CA ASP A 92 23.47 7.92 -17.44
C ASP A 92 24.84 7.48 -16.88
N LEU A 93 24.86 6.65 -15.84
CA LEU A 93 26.10 6.10 -15.27
C LEU A 93 26.89 5.27 -16.30
N ASN A 94 26.20 4.41 -17.05
CA ASN A 94 26.82 3.59 -18.10
C ASN A 94 27.39 4.46 -19.22
N ALA A 95 26.67 5.50 -19.65
CA ALA A 95 27.15 6.43 -20.68
C ALA A 95 28.38 7.22 -20.21
N THR A 96 28.43 7.59 -18.94
CA THR A 96 29.58 8.29 -18.34
C THR A 96 30.80 7.37 -18.28
N THR A 97 30.60 6.13 -17.84
CA THR A 97 31.65 5.09 -17.76
C THR A 97 32.26 4.80 -19.14
N GLN A 98 31.44 4.69 -20.19
CA GLN A 98 31.93 4.47 -21.55
C GLN A 98 32.73 5.65 -22.10
N LYS A 99 32.34 6.89 -21.77
CA LYS A 99 33.11 8.08 -22.16
C LYS A 99 34.49 8.09 -21.49
N GLU A 100 34.56 7.76 -20.21
CA GLU A 100 35.83 7.67 -19.48
C GLU A 100 36.74 6.58 -20.05
N GLN A 101 36.21 5.40 -20.36
CA GLN A 101 36.97 4.31 -20.99
C GLN A 101 37.55 4.73 -22.33
N ARG A 102 36.77 5.39 -23.20
CA ARG A 102 37.25 5.90 -24.49
C ARG A 102 38.39 6.91 -24.36
N ILE A 103 38.32 7.77 -23.35
CA ILE A 103 39.39 8.74 -23.06
C ILE A 103 40.65 8.02 -22.57
N ALA A 104 40.49 7.02 -21.71
CA ALA A 104 41.60 6.21 -21.21
C ALA A 104 42.29 5.43 -22.34
N ASP A 105 41.51 4.79 -23.22
CA ASP A 105 42.02 4.03 -24.37
C ASP A 105 42.78 4.93 -25.35
N GLY A 106 42.26 6.13 -25.63
CA GLY A 106 42.94 7.11 -26.48
C GLY A 106 44.29 7.55 -25.92
N LYS A 107 44.36 7.87 -24.62
CA LYS A 107 45.64 8.21 -23.95
C LYS A 107 46.63 7.06 -23.95
N LEU A 108 46.15 5.83 -23.90
CA LEU A 108 47.02 4.63 -23.93
C LEU A 108 47.63 4.42 -25.31
N PHE A 109 46.87 4.75 -26.36
CA PHE A 109 47.34 4.71 -27.75
C PHE A 109 48.41 5.79 -28.01
N ASP A 110 48.17 7.04 -27.59
CA ASP A 110 49.15 8.13 -27.72
C ASP A 110 50.47 7.78 -26.99
N ALA A 111 50.36 7.25 -25.76
CA ALA A 111 51.53 6.81 -25.00
C ALA A 111 52.29 5.64 -25.66
N HIS A 112 51.60 4.80 -26.45
CA HIS A 112 52.24 3.71 -27.17
C HIS A 112 52.99 4.21 -28.42
N GLU A 113 52.43 5.16 -29.16
CA GLU A 113 53.13 5.81 -30.27
C GLU A 113 54.38 6.54 -29.78
N ASP A 114 54.29 7.30 -28.69
CA ASP A 114 55.44 7.98 -28.07
C ASP A 114 56.55 6.98 -27.68
N TYR A 115 56.16 5.79 -27.18
CA TYR A 115 57.12 4.74 -26.82
C TYR A 115 57.80 4.11 -28.03
N LEU A 116 57.08 3.92 -29.13
CA LEU A 116 57.64 3.39 -30.38
C LEU A 116 58.62 4.39 -31.00
N ILE A 117 58.30 5.68 -31.01
CA ILE A 117 59.19 6.75 -31.48
C ILE A 117 60.47 6.80 -30.63
N TRP A 118 60.32 6.80 -29.29
CA TRP A 118 61.49 6.76 -28.39
C TRP A 118 62.37 5.53 -28.63
N ARG A 119 61.78 4.37 -28.94
CA ARG A 119 62.52 3.14 -29.20
C ARG A 119 63.29 3.20 -30.53
N GLU A 120 62.69 3.74 -31.59
CA GLU A 120 63.34 3.92 -32.89
C GLU A 120 64.51 4.91 -32.82
N ASP A 121 64.41 5.94 -31.97
CA ASP A 121 65.49 6.93 -31.76
C ASP A 121 66.67 6.40 -30.91
N ASN A 122 66.53 5.26 -30.22
CA ASN A 122 67.51 4.71 -29.27
C ASN A 122 68.06 3.31 -29.61
N GLU A 123 67.70 2.73 -30.77
CA GLU A 123 68.32 1.52 -31.36
C GLU A 123 69.26 1.88 -32.51
#